data_AF-A0A940SKS9-F1
#
_entry.id   AF-A0A940SKS9-F1
#
_cell.length_a   1.000
_cell.length_b   1.000
_cell.length_c   1.000
_cell.angle_alpha   90.00
_cell.angle_beta   90.00
_cell.angle_gamma   90.00
#
_symmetry.space_group_name_H-M   'P 1'
#
loop_
_entity.id
_entity.type
_entity.pdbx_description
1 polymer ?
#
loop_
_entity_poly.entity_id
_entity_poly.type
_entity_poly.pdbx_seq_one_letter_code
_entity_poly.pdbx_strand_id
1 'polypeptide(L)'
;MKKYEKMLIGINEEELNCFANKGDWIYIANKKDTKKGLFRLPNYIYFFVSLNVDRMPSEIGVVKKLDECITARDLAELDFKSREMDISLINDDVIAEYEWFLDKVNAQPEHTPIAVTWFERVLPKKEKELRVHKKFFTGLSKEEKKQLFVD
;
A
#
# COMPACT_ATOMS: atom_id res chain seq x y z
N MET A 1 -21.54 4.71 1.08
CA MET A 1 -20.09 4.44 1.00
C MET A 1 -19.73 3.33 1.96
N LYS A 2 -18.92 2.36 1.53
CA LYS A 2 -18.49 1.25 2.37
C LYS A 2 -17.51 1.73 3.45
N LYS A 3 -17.56 1.09 4.61
CA LYS A 3 -16.63 1.32 5.72
C LYS A 3 -15.66 0.16 5.85
N TYR A 4 -14.42 0.48 6.20
CA TYR A 4 -13.29 -0.43 6.24
C TYR A 4 -12.62 -0.36 7.61
N GLU A 5 -12.33 -1.52 8.20
CA GLU A 5 -11.80 -1.64 9.56
C GLU A 5 -10.28 -1.83 9.59
N LYS A 6 -9.66 -2.05 8.41
CA LYS A 6 -8.24 -2.34 8.29
C LYS A 6 -7.59 -1.42 7.26
N MET A 7 -6.35 -1.06 7.52
CA MET A 7 -5.50 -0.27 6.64
C MET A 7 -4.12 -0.90 6.52
N LEU A 8 -3.40 -0.52 5.47
CA LEU A 8 -2.01 -0.90 5.29
C LEU A 8 -1.11 0.14 5.95
N ILE A 9 -0.19 -0.32 6.80
CA ILE A 9 0.78 0.55 7.48
C ILE A 9 2.22 0.25 7.05
N GLY A 10 3.07 1.27 7.13
CA GLY A 10 4.52 1.16 7.02
C GLY A 10 5.14 0.46 8.23
N ILE A 11 6.29 -0.17 8.01
CA ILE A 11 7.03 -0.92 9.04
C ILE A 11 8.43 -0.38 9.33
N ASN A 12 8.96 0.52 8.51
CA ASN A 12 10.35 1.01 8.54
C ASN A 12 11.38 -0.13 8.73
N GLU A 13 11.68 -0.83 7.64
CA GLU A 13 12.66 -1.91 7.61
C GLU A 13 13.45 -1.82 6.30
N GLU A 14 14.66 -1.26 6.36
CA GLU A 14 15.49 -0.98 5.19
C GLU A 14 15.94 -2.26 4.48
N GLU A 15 16.15 -3.36 5.22
CA GLU A 15 16.52 -4.66 4.62
C GLU A 15 15.41 -5.21 3.71
N LEU A 16 14.17 -4.78 3.95
CA LEU A 16 12.99 -5.11 3.15
C LEU A 16 12.59 -3.98 2.21
N ASN A 17 13.48 -3.01 1.96
CA ASN A 17 13.21 -1.83 1.16
C ASN A 17 11.95 -1.08 1.64
N CYS A 18 11.81 -0.85 2.96
CA CYS A 18 10.68 -0.14 3.54
C CYS A 18 11.15 1.07 4.33
N PHE A 19 10.90 2.27 3.80
CA PHE A 19 11.41 3.53 4.38
C PHE A 19 10.30 4.39 4.99
N ALA A 20 9.02 4.08 4.73
CA ALA A 20 7.91 4.72 5.45
C ALA A 20 8.02 4.44 6.95
N ASN A 21 7.70 5.42 7.78
CA ASN A 21 7.77 5.27 9.24
C ASN A 21 6.81 4.17 9.70
N LYS A 22 7.19 3.51 10.81
CA LYS A 22 6.33 2.50 11.42
C LYS A 22 5.01 3.15 11.83
N GLY A 23 3.89 2.60 11.36
CA GLY A 23 2.55 3.10 11.65
C GLY A 23 2.00 4.13 10.66
N ASP A 24 2.83 4.67 9.76
CA ASP A 24 2.33 5.54 8.68
C ASP A 24 1.33 4.75 7.83
N TRP A 25 0.21 5.36 7.48
CA TRP A 25 -0.67 4.78 6.46
C TRP A 25 0.02 4.86 5.11
N ILE A 26 -0.03 3.77 4.35
CA ILE A 26 0.60 3.71 3.05
C ILE A 26 -0.41 3.35 1.96
N TYR A 27 -0.24 3.94 0.78
CA TYR A 27 -1.05 3.69 -0.40
C TYR A 27 -0.17 3.42 -1.62
N ILE A 28 -0.76 2.88 -2.68
CA ILE A 28 -0.07 2.56 -3.93
C ILE A 28 0.55 3.84 -4.50
N ALA A 29 1.84 3.76 -4.84
CA ALA A 29 2.56 4.88 -5.44
C ALA A 29 1.92 5.34 -6.76
N ASN A 30 1.87 6.64 -6.99
CA ASN A 30 1.51 7.21 -8.28
C ASN A 30 2.74 7.31 -9.21
N LYS A 31 2.54 7.83 -10.43
CA LYS A 31 3.62 7.98 -11.42
C LYS A 31 4.67 9.05 -11.06
N LYS A 32 4.33 9.98 -10.16
CA LYS A 32 5.21 11.07 -9.74
C LYS A 32 6.01 10.72 -8.48
N ASP A 33 5.57 9.69 -7.75
CA ASP A 33 6.21 9.18 -6.55
C ASP A 33 7.56 8.56 -6.88
N THR A 34 8.54 8.80 -6.00
CA THR A 34 9.92 8.42 -6.23
C THR A 34 10.25 7.09 -5.55
N LYS A 35 11.05 6.28 -6.25
CA LYS A 35 11.68 5.08 -5.69
C LYS A 35 12.96 5.40 -4.90
N LYS A 36 13.22 6.66 -4.53
CA LYS A 36 14.44 7.04 -3.78
C LYS A 36 14.48 6.24 -2.47
N GLY A 37 15.48 5.35 -2.31
CA GLY A 37 15.55 4.34 -1.24
C GLY A 37 15.33 2.90 -1.73
N LEU A 38 14.42 2.69 -2.68
CA LEU A 38 14.11 1.39 -3.29
C LEU A 38 15.03 1.07 -4.49
N PHE A 39 16.36 1.07 -4.29
CA PHE A 39 17.32 0.95 -5.40
C PHE A 39 17.09 -0.31 -6.25
N ARG A 40 16.63 -0.10 -7.48
CA ARG A 40 16.45 -1.12 -8.54
C ARG A 40 15.45 -2.24 -8.19
N LEU A 41 14.26 -1.88 -7.72
CA LEU A 41 13.13 -2.82 -7.73
C LEU A 41 13.02 -3.49 -9.11
N PRO A 42 12.89 -4.83 -9.18
CA PRO A 42 12.59 -5.52 -10.42
C PRO A 42 11.40 -4.89 -11.13
N ASN A 43 11.39 -4.92 -12.47
CA ASN A 43 10.36 -4.25 -13.28
C ASN A 43 8.92 -4.71 -13.01
N TYR A 44 8.75 -5.89 -12.41
CA TYR A 44 7.46 -6.43 -12.00
C TYR A 44 7.02 -5.96 -10.60
N ILE A 45 7.93 -5.43 -9.78
CA ILE A 45 7.63 -4.94 -8.43
C ILE A 45 7.27 -3.46 -8.50
N TYR A 46 6.16 -3.14 -7.84
CA TYR A 46 5.72 -1.78 -7.60
C TYR A 46 5.86 -1.47 -6.11
N PHE A 47 5.35 -0.34 -5.63
CA PHE A 47 5.58 0.07 -4.25
C PHE A 47 4.43 0.90 -3.70
N PHE A 48 4.43 1.05 -2.39
CA PHE A 48 3.59 1.96 -1.64
C PHE A 48 4.37 3.19 -1.23
N VAL A 49 3.67 4.23 -0.82
CA VAL A 49 4.23 5.45 -0.22
C VAL A 49 3.40 5.87 0.99
N SER A 50 4.04 6.51 1.97
CA SER A 50 3.35 7.08 3.13
C SER A 50 2.40 8.21 2.71
N LEU A 51 1.27 8.31 3.40
CA LEU A 51 0.26 9.35 3.21
C LEU A 51 0.54 10.60 4.05
N ASN A 52 1.79 11.04 4.03
CA ASN A 52 2.26 12.26 4.67
C ASN A 52 3.11 13.06 3.67
N VAL A 53 3.57 14.24 4.09
CA VAL A 53 4.33 15.16 3.22
C VAL A 53 5.61 14.56 2.65
N ASP A 54 6.20 13.58 3.35
CA ASP A 54 7.46 12.97 2.95
C ASP A 54 7.30 11.91 1.85
N ARG A 55 6.11 11.30 1.76
CA ARG A 55 5.75 10.23 0.80
C ARG A 55 6.83 9.16 0.67
N MET A 56 7.34 8.71 1.82
CA MET A 56 8.42 7.74 1.92
C MET A 56 7.99 6.39 1.34
N PRO A 57 8.83 5.77 0.50
CA PRO A 57 8.44 4.57 -0.22
C PRO A 57 8.63 3.30 0.60
N SER A 58 7.79 2.29 0.33
CA SER A 58 7.89 0.96 0.92
C SER A 58 7.51 -0.14 -0.07
N GLU A 59 8.32 -1.20 -0.18
CA GLU A 59 8.00 -2.37 -1.01
C GLU A 59 6.80 -3.15 -0.47
N ILE A 60 6.67 -3.21 0.86
CA ILE A 60 5.58 -3.90 1.55
C ILE A 60 4.91 -2.98 2.57
N GLY A 61 3.70 -3.34 2.93
CA GLY A 61 3.06 -2.85 4.14
C GLY A 61 2.41 -3.98 4.91
N VAL A 62 1.91 -3.68 6.10
CA VAL A 62 1.27 -4.65 6.96
C VAL A 62 -0.16 -4.25 7.24
N VAL A 63 -1.08 -5.20 7.14
CA VAL A 63 -2.49 -4.98 7.47
C VAL A 63 -2.62 -4.80 8.98
N LYS A 64 -3.19 -3.69 9.42
CA LYS A 64 -3.53 -3.47 10.83
C LYS A 64 -4.99 -3.07 10.95
N LYS A 65 -5.60 -3.44 12.07
CA LYS A 65 -6.93 -2.95 12.42
C LYS A 65 -6.83 -1.48 12.81
N LEU A 66 -7.83 -0.71 12.42
CA LEU A 66 -7.99 0.68 12.80
C LEU A 66 -8.86 0.79 14.06
N ASP A 67 -8.58 1.79 14.89
CA ASP A 67 -9.44 2.15 16.01
C ASP A 67 -10.80 2.65 15.52
N GLU A 68 -10.80 3.40 14.43
CA GLU A 68 -11.99 3.90 13.75
C GLU A 68 -12.04 3.46 12.28
N CYS A 69 -13.24 3.11 11.81
CA CYS A 69 -13.42 2.72 10.42
C CYS A 69 -13.20 3.91 9.48
N ILE A 70 -12.61 3.65 8.32
CA ILE A 70 -12.45 4.64 7.24
C ILE A 70 -13.29 4.28 6.03
N THR A 71 -13.50 5.25 5.17
CA THR A 71 -14.07 5.08 3.83
C THR A 71 -13.01 5.31 2.76
N ALA A 72 -13.30 4.89 1.52
CA ALA A 72 -12.42 5.17 0.40
C ALA A 72 -12.24 6.67 0.12
N ARG A 73 -13.24 7.50 0.41
CA ARG A 73 -13.13 8.96 0.30
C ARG A 73 -12.14 9.52 1.32
N ASP A 74 -12.19 9.04 2.57
CA ASP A 74 -11.26 9.50 3.61
C ASP A 74 -9.81 9.21 3.19
N LEU A 75 -9.57 8.02 2.65
CA LEU A 75 -8.26 7.62 2.12
C LEU A 75 -7.84 8.49 0.92
N ALA A 76 -8.76 8.74 -0.02
CA ALA A 76 -8.52 9.59 -1.18
C ALA A 76 -8.15 11.02 -0.76
N GLU A 77 -8.89 11.60 0.18
CA GLU A 77 -8.60 12.95 0.68
C GLU A 77 -7.22 13.04 1.33
N LEU A 78 -6.82 12.03 2.11
CA LEU A 78 -5.48 11.99 2.71
C LEU A 78 -4.38 11.93 1.63
N ASP A 79 -4.53 11.06 0.63
CA ASP A 79 -3.56 10.98 -0.47
C ASP A 79 -3.51 12.25 -1.32
N PHE A 80 -4.66 12.88 -1.61
CA PHE A 80 -4.70 14.17 -2.30
C PHE A 80 -4.03 15.28 -1.50
N LYS A 81 -4.34 15.40 -0.20
CA LYS A 81 -3.73 16.40 0.69
C LYS A 81 -2.22 16.23 0.81
N SER A 82 -1.74 14.99 0.94
CA SER A 82 -0.29 14.70 1.00
C SER A 82 0.48 15.06 -0.28
N ARG A 83 -0.23 15.29 -1.40
CA ARG A 83 0.33 15.70 -2.70
C ARG A 83 0.01 17.15 -3.04
N GLU A 84 -0.57 17.90 -2.10
CA GLU A 84 -1.06 19.27 -2.32
C GLU A 84 -2.04 19.37 -3.52
N MET A 85 -2.84 18.33 -3.73
CA MET A 85 -3.83 18.26 -4.79
C MET A 85 -5.21 18.72 -4.31
N ASP A 86 -5.98 19.31 -5.23
CA ASP A 86 -7.35 19.74 -4.96
C ASP A 86 -8.28 18.53 -4.74
N ILE A 87 -8.88 18.47 -3.56
CA ILE A 87 -9.82 17.41 -3.16
C ILE A 87 -11.13 17.45 -3.96
N SER A 88 -11.49 18.57 -4.60
CA SER A 88 -12.69 18.65 -5.43
C SER A 88 -12.58 17.80 -6.70
N LEU A 89 -11.37 17.36 -7.05
CA LEU A 89 -11.11 16.46 -8.17
C LEU A 89 -11.42 14.98 -7.85
N ILE A 90 -11.77 14.67 -6.60
CA ILE A 90 -12.17 13.32 -6.19
C ILE A 90 -13.58 13.04 -6.71
N ASN A 91 -13.66 12.27 -7.80
CA ASN A 91 -14.90 11.79 -8.42
C ASN A 91 -15.12 10.29 -8.13
N ASP A 92 -16.19 9.73 -8.67
CA ASP A 92 -16.57 8.33 -8.42
C ASP A 92 -15.52 7.32 -8.95
N ASP A 93 -14.85 7.62 -10.07
CA ASP A 93 -13.78 6.77 -10.61
C ASP A 93 -12.58 6.74 -9.66
N VAL A 94 -12.19 7.90 -9.13
CA VAL A 94 -11.13 8.01 -8.12
C VAL A 94 -11.53 7.23 -6.86
N ILE A 95 -12.76 7.39 -6.37
CA ILE A 95 -13.25 6.66 -5.19
C ILE A 95 -13.21 5.15 -5.44
N ALA A 96 -13.58 4.68 -6.62
CA ALA A 96 -13.55 3.26 -6.98
C ALA A 96 -12.14 2.65 -6.91
N GLU A 97 -11.09 3.40 -7.25
CA GLU A 97 -9.70 2.94 -7.11
C GLU A 97 -9.32 2.70 -5.63
N TYR A 98 -9.67 3.63 -4.74
CA TYR A 98 -9.41 3.49 -3.31
C TYR A 98 -10.31 2.40 -2.67
N GLU A 99 -11.57 2.25 -3.10
CA GLU A 99 -12.44 1.14 -2.68
C GLU A 99 -11.86 -0.21 -3.08
N TRP A 100 -11.38 -0.35 -4.32
CA TRP A 100 -10.71 -1.57 -4.78
C TRP A 100 -9.50 -1.91 -3.91
N PHE A 101 -8.65 -0.92 -3.60
CA PHE A 101 -7.49 -1.13 -2.73
C PHE A 101 -7.91 -1.57 -1.32
N LEU A 102 -8.85 -0.86 -0.70
CA LEU A 102 -9.33 -1.15 0.64
C LEU A 102 -10.03 -2.51 0.71
N ASP A 103 -10.76 -2.92 -0.33
CA ASP A 103 -11.33 -4.26 -0.46
C ASP A 103 -10.24 -5.34 -0.42
N LYS A 104 -9.13 -5.15 -1.15
CA LYS A 104 -8.00 -6.09 -1.12
C LYS A 104 -7.34 -6.16 0.24
N VAL A 105 -7.12 -5.03 0.90
CA VAL A 105 -6.55 -4.96 2.25
C VAL A 105 -7.48 -5.63 3.27
N ASN A 106 -8.78 -5.32 3.23
CA ASN A 106 -9.75 -5.80 4.20
C ASN A 106 -10.14 -7.27 4.01
N ALA A 107 -9.86 -7.86 2.85
CA ALA A 107 -9.97 -9.31 2.66
C ALA A 107 -8.88 -10.12 3.39
N GLN A 108 -7.80 -9.47 3.86
CA GLN A 108 -6.66 -10.13 4.48
C GLN A 108 -6.76 -10.11 6.01
N PRO A 109 -6.25 -11.13 6.71
CA PRO A 109 -6.12 -11.09 8.17
C PRO A 109 -5.22 -9.95 8.63
N GLU A 110 -5.42 -9.52 9.87
CA GLU A 110 -4.48 -8.60 10.53
C GLU A 110 -3.06 -9.20 10.58
N HIS A 111 -2.05 -8.32 10.59
CA HIS A 111 -0.62 -8.63 10.55
C HIS A 111 -0.16 -9.31 9.26
N THR A 112 -0.99 -9.32 8.22
CA THR A 112 -0.60 -9.86 6.92
C THR A 112 0.29 -8.85 6.18
N PRO A 113 1.51 -9.23 5.77
CA PRO A 113 2.32 -8.40 4.90
C PRO A 113 1.80 -8.46 3.46
N ILE A 114 1.69 -7.30 2.83
CA ILE A 114 1.13 -7.08 1.50
C ILE A 114 2.16 -6.39 0.62
N ALA A 115 2.24 -6.81 -0.63
CA ALA A 115 3.01 -6.16 -1.68
C ALA A 115 2.09 -5.76 -2.85
N VAL A 116 2.60 -4.87 -3.69
CA VAL A 116 1.97 -4.52 -4.97
C VAL A 116 2.91 -4.83 -6.11
N THR A 117 2.42 -5.55 -7.12
CA THR A 117 3.20 -5.94 -8.30
C THR A 117 2.43 -5.62 -9.57
N TRP A 118 3.16 -5.44 -10.66
CA TRP A 118 2.58 -5.39 -11.99
C TRP A 118 2.32 -6.81 -12.49
N PHE A 119 1.09 -7.09 -12.85
CA PHE A 119 0.70 -8.31 -13.54
C PHE A 119 0.51 -8.00 -15.03
N GLU A 120 1.33 -8.64 -15.87
CA GLU A 120 1.19 -8.55 -17.33
C GLU A 120 0.37 -9.73 -17.84
N ARG A 121 -0.85 -9.46 -18.30
CA ARG A 121 -1.65 -10.43 -19.05
C ARG A 121 -1.30 -10.30 -20.52
N VAL A 122 -0.79 -11.36 -21.14
CA VAL A 122 -0.26 -11.29 -22.52
C VAL A 122 -1.32 -11.63 -23.58
N LEU A 123 -2.40 -12.35 -23.21
CA LEU A 123 -3.44 -12.80 -24.14
C LEU A 123 -4.85 -12.58 -23.57
N PRO A 124 -5.85 -12.17 -24.39
CA PRO A 124 -5.78 -11.90 -25.83
C PRO A 124 -5.19 -10.53 -26.21
N LYS A 125 -4.94 -9.64 -25.25
CA LYS A 125 -4.24 -8.36 -25.41
C LYS A 125 -3.21 -8.19 -24.31
N LYS A 126 -2.08 -7.54 -24.61
CA LYS A 126 -1.07 -7.19 -23.61
C LYS A 126 -1.62 -6.08 -22.70
N GLU A 127 -2.01 -6.45 -21.50
CA GLU A 127 -2.53 -5.55 -20.47
C GLU A 127 -1.65 -5.65 -19.22
N LYS A 128 -1.43 -4.51 -18.58
CA LYS A 128 -0.62 -4.41 -17.36
C LYS A 128 -1.47 -3.81 -16.26
N GLU A 129 -1.77 -4.62 -15.24
CA GLU A 129 -2.59 -4.22 -14.11
C GLU A 129 -1.80 -4.30 -12.80
N LEU A 130 -2.19 -3.52 -11.81
CA LEU A 130 -1.63 -3.62 -10.47
C LEU A 130 -2.34 -4.71 -9.69
N ARG A 131 -1.54 -5.54 -9.01
CA ARG A 131 -2.04 -6.60 -8.14
C ARG A 131 -1.55 -6.37 -6.72
N VAL A 132 -2.49 -6.16 -5.81
CA VAL A 132 -2.25 -6.16 -4.37
C VAL A 132 -2.39 -7.59 -3.86
N HIS A 133 -1.35 -8.13 -3.22
CA HIS A 133 -1.33 -9.52 -2.78
C HIS A 133 -0.49 -9.71 -1.52
N LYS A 134 -0.74 -10.81 -0.81
CA LYS A 134 0.08 -11.25 0.31
C LYS A 134 1.53 -11.48 -0.14
N LYS A 135 2.48 -10.97 0.63
CA LYS A 135 3.91 -11.28 0.50
C LYS A 135 4.23 -12.48 1.40
N PHE A 136 5.00 -13.42 0.86
CA PHE A 136 5.47 -14.60 1.61
C PHE A 136 6.96 -14.47 1.89
N PHE A 137 7.37 -14.83 3.12
CA PHE A 137 8.76 -14.82 3.56
C PHE A 137 9.15 -16.25 3.93
N THR A 138 10.05 -16.83 3.15
CA THR A 138 10.60 -18.17 3.37
C THR A 138 11.87 -18.16 4.21
N GLY A 139 12.57 -17.03 4.31
CA GLY A 139 13.83 -16.89 5.06
C GLY A 139 13.70 -16.39 6.50
N LEU A 140 12.52 -15.93 6.93
CA LEU A 140 12.31 -15.40 8.28
C LEU A 140 11.72 -16.47 9.22
N SER A 141 12.29 -16.55 10.43
CA SER A 141 11.78 -17.29 11.59
C SER A 141 10.40 -16.78 12.03
N LYS A 142 9.77 -17.50 12.97
CA LYS A 142 8.46 -17.07 13.50
C LYS A 142 8.61 -15.83 14.37
N GLU A 143 9.70 -15.74 15.11
CA GLU A 143 10.03 -14.66 16.03
C GLU A 143 10.30 -13.36 15.26
N GLU A 144 11.09 -13.41 14.20
CA GLU A 144 11.35 -12.25 13.32
C GLU A 144 10.06 -11.75 12.66
N LYS A 145 9.21 -12.67 12.16
CA LYS A 145 7.90 -12.30 11.60
C LYS A 145 7.00 -11.62 12.62
N LYS A 146 7.06 -12.04 13.87
CA LYS A 146 6.26 -11.43 14.94
C LYS A 146 6.75 -10.00 15.22
N GLN A 147 8.06 -9.82 15.38
CA GLN A 147 8.66 -8.51 15.63
C GLN A 147 8.38 -7.51 14.49
N LEU A 148 8.42 -7.98 13.24
CA LEU A 148 8.23 -7.12 12.08
C LEU A 148 6.76 -6.79 11.77
N PHE A 149 5.83 -7.73 11.97
CA PHE A 149 4.46 -7.61 11.46
C PHE A 149 3.38 -7.55 12.55
N VAL A 150 3.67 -8.02 13.76
CA VAL A 150 2.69 -8.10 14.86
C VAL A 150 2.94 -6.99 15.88
N ASP A 151 4.16 -6.94 16.40
CA ASP A 151 4.61 -5.96 17.38
C ASP A 151 4.78 -4.55 16.76
#